data_AF-A0A2E5GSH8-F1
#
_entry.id   AF-A0A2E5GSH8-F1
#
_cell.length_a   1.000
_cell.length_b   1.000
_cell.length_c   1.000
_cell.angle_alpha   90.00
_cell.angle_beta   90.00
_cell.angle_gamma   90.00
#
_symmetry.space_group_name_H-M   'P 1'
#
loop_
_entity.id
_entity.type
_entity.pdbx_description
1 polymer ?
#
loop_
_entity_poly.entity_id
_entity_poly.type
_entity_poly.pdbx_seq_one_letter_code
_entity_poly.pdbx_strand_id
1 'polypeptide(L)'
;MLSAVEPEDKFFIIDVRQYMLKLDQQDVQALNNIKMNYHDVLLLAATSALTSQFDKVKVKDHVEGELYTLLDEYDELGVSADNYHTFMHVINITLQVAWPITQSVDNLQRNIPNIEFVDVNIVGDTTVVYTYHMVG
;
A
#
# COMPACT_ATOMS: atom_id res chain seq x y z
N MET A 1 -27.66 -17.78 25.90
CA MET A 1 -26.57 -16.82 25.65
C MET A 1 -25.77 -17.37 24.48
N LEU A 2 -25.88 -16.75 23.31
CA LEU A 2 -25.00 -17.07 22.18
C LEU A 2 -23.70 -16.31 22.45
N SER A 3 -22.63 -17.02 22.77
CA SER A 3 -21.29 -16.45 22.73
C SER A 3 -21.01 -16.07 21.28
N ALA A 4 -20.86 -14.78 21.01
CA ALA A 4 -20.27 -14.34 19.75
C ALA A 4 -18.90 -15.03 19.66
N VAL A 5 -18.75 -15.93 18.69
CA VAL A 5 -17.44 -16.48 18.34
C VAL A 5 -16.68 -15.30 17.77
N GLU A 6 -15.64 -14.83 18.47
CA GLU A 6 -14.75 -13.82 17.90
C GLU A 6 -14.17 -14.38 16.59
N PRO A 7 -14.12 -13.59 15.52
CA PRO A 7 -13.56 -14.05 14.27
C PRO A 7 -12.11 -14.48 14.50
N GLU A 8 -11.75 -15.69 14.09
CA GLU A 8 -10.36 -16.16 14.16
C GLU A 8 -9.53 -15.38 13.14
N ASP A 9 -8.54 -14.62 13.62
CA ASP A 9 -7.60 -13.90 12.78
C ASP A 9 -6.81 -14.89 11.92
N LYS A 10 -6.83 -14.65 10.61
CA LYS A 10 -6.04 -15.39 9.63
C LYS A 10 -5.04 -14.47 8.95
N PHE A 11 -3.94 -15.06 8.49
CA PHE A 11 -2.87 -14.32 7.84
C PHE A 11 -2.77 -14.65 6.37
N PHE A 12 -2.60 -13.62 5.55
CA PHE A 12 -2.22 -13.73 4.16
C PHE A 12 -0.87 -13.04 3.96
N ILE A 13 0.12 -13.83 3.56
CA ILE A 13 1.51 -13.38 3.48
C ILE A 13 1.89 -13.26 2.01
N ILE A 14 2.40 -12.10 1.62
CA ILE A 14 2.93 -11.83 0.30
C ILE A 14 4.43 -11.57 0.43
N ASP A 15 5.23 -12.43 -0.19
CA ASP A 15 6.63 -12.14 -0.43
C ASP A 15 6.74 -11.18 -1.61
N VAL A 16 7.18 -9.96 -1.33
CA VAL A 16 7.28 -8.90 -2.33
C VAL A 16 8.67 -8.79 -2.94
N ARG A 17 9.61 -9.71 -2.65
CA ARG A 17 10.94 -9.72 -3.29
C ARG A 17 10.88 -9.81 -4.81
N GLN A 18 9.85 -10.47 -5.34
CA GLN A 18 9.57 -10.51 -6.77
C GLN A 18 9.05 -9.19 -7.34
N TYR A 19 8.49 -8.33 -6.48
CA TYR A 19 8.01 -6.98 -6.80
C TYR A 19 8.97 -5.89 -6.29
N MET A 20 10.10 -6.29 -5.67
CA MET A 20 11.11 -5.34 -5.21
C MET A 20 11.60 -4.56 -6.41
N LEU A 21 11.34 -3.26 -6.35
CA LEU A 21 11.88 -2.35 -7.31
C LEU A 21 13.39 -2.37 -7.18
N LYS A 22 14.07 -2.59 -8.30
CA LYS A 22 15.46 -2.19 -8.42
C LYS A 22 15.45 -0.67 -8.56
N LEU A 23 15.38 0.01 -7.42
CA LEU A 23 15.40 1.46 -7.36
C LEU A 23 16.72 1.92 -7.99
N ASP A 24 16.62 2.74 -9.03
CA ASP A 24 17.78 3.42 -9.59
C ASP A 24 18.12 4.68 -8.77
N GLN A 25 19.15 5.39 -9.20
CA GLN A 25 19.60 6.59 -8.49
C GLN A 25 18.53 7.70 -8.50
N GLN A 26 17.72 7.81 -9.55
CA GLN A 26 16.66 8.80 -9.66
C GLN A 26 15.49 8.45 -8.73
N ASP A 27 15.14 7.16 -8.64
CA ASP A 27 14.13 6.66 -7.71
C ASP A 27 14.50 6.99 -6.26
N VAL A 28 15.74 6.68 -5.87
CA VAL A 28 16.25 6.96 -4.52
C VAL A 28 16.27 8.46 -4.23
N GLN A 29 16.65 9.29 -5.21
CA GLN A 29 16.63 10.75 -5.06
C GLN A 29 15.21 11.27 -4.87
N ALA A 30 14.25 10.78 -5.66
CA ALA A 30 12.87 11.21 -5.58
C ALA A 30 12.24 10.87 -4.22
N LEU A 31 12.47 9.65 -3.73
CA LEU A 31 12.01 9.22 -2.40
C LEU A 31 12.62 10.09 -1.29
N ASN A 32 13.93 10.34 -1.35
CA ASN A 32 14.60 11.21 -0.37
C ASN A 32 14.07 12.64 -0.36
N ASN A 33 13.72 13.19 -1.53
CA ASN A 33 13.20 14.55 -1.66
C ASN A 33 11.87 14.76 -0.93
N ILE A 34 11.07 13.70 -0.76
CA ILE A 34 9.83 13.72 0.02
C ILE A 34 9.95 12.98 1.37
N LYS A 35 11.19 12.68 1.78
CA LYS A 35 11.57 11.91 2.98
C LYS A 35 10.85 10.57 3.13
N MET A 36 10.57 9.90 2.03
CA MET A 36 10.10 8.52 2.02
C MET A 36 11.28 7.57 1.81
N ASN A 37 11.15 6.36 2.32
CA ASN A 37 12.03 5.24 2.03
C ASN A 37 11.23 4.09 1.39
N TYR A 38 11.89 2.97 1.06
CA TYR A 38 11.22 1.83 0.43
C TYR A 38 10.18 1.14 1.33
N HIS A 39 10.38 1.15 2.65
CA HIS A 39 9.40 0.67 3.62
C HIS A 39 8.09 1.46 3.50
N ASP A 40 8.19 2.79 3.40
CA ASP A 40 7.02 3.67 3.27
C ASP A 40 6.27 3.42 1.96
N VAL A 41 7.01 3.21 0.86
CA VAL A 41 6.45 2.80 -0.44
C VAL A 41 5.68 1.49 -0.31
N LEU A 42 6.27 0.50 0.36
CA LEU A 42 5.68 -0.82 0.51
C LEU A 42 4.45 -0.78 1.43
N LEU A 43 4.50 -0.01 2.52
CA LEU A 43 3.37 0.21 3.41
C LEU A 43 2.22 0.88 2.66
N LEU A 44 2.48 1.98 1.94
CA LEU A 44 1.47 2.68 1.15
C LEU A 44 0.87 1.79 0.06
N ALA A 45 1.69 1.02 -0.63
CA ALA A 45 1.24 0.05 -1.61
C ALA A 45 0.30 -1.00 -1.00
N ALA A 46 0.64 -1.48 0.20
CA ALA A 46 -0.11 -2.49 0.90
C ALA A 46 -1.43 -1.96 1.48
N THR A 47 -1.45 -0.75 2.03
CA THR A 47 -2.68 -0.09 2.50
C THR A 47 -3.59 0.25 1.33
N SER A 48 -3.05 0.62 0.16
CA SER A 48 -3.85 0.85 -1.05
C SER A 48 -4.65 -0.38 -1.47
N ALA A 49 -4.05 -1.57 -1.38
CA ALA A 49 -4.75 -2.82 -1.65
C ALA A 49 -5.84 -3.10 -0.61
N LEU A 50 -5.58 -2.82 0.67
CA LEU A 50 -6.56 -2.93 1.75
C LEU A 50 -7.78 -2.01 1.49
N THR A 51 -7.54 -0.72 1.24
CA THR A 51 -8.61 0.28 1.06
C THR A 51 -9.42 0.04 -0.21
N SER A 52 -8.79 -0.46 -1.28
CA SER A 52 -9.48 -0.78 -2.53
C SER A 52 -10.58 -1.85 -2.37
N GLN A 53 -10.53 -2.66 -1.30
CA GLN A 53 -11.57 -3.65 -0.98
C GLN A 53 -12.89 -3.00 -0.51
N PHE A 54 -12.80 -1.88 0.22
CA PHE A 54 -13.93 -1.29 0.94
C PHE A 54 -14.68 -0.29 0.08
N ASP A 55 -13.94 0.62 -0.55
CA ASP A 55 -14.56 1.81 -1.15
C ASP A 55 -14.64 1.77 -2.68
N LYS A 56 -14.21 0.65 -3.32
CA LYS A 56 -13.97 0.59 -4.78
C LYS A 56 -13.08 1.75 -5.28
N VAL A 57 -12.34 2.38 -4.38
CA VAL A 57 -11.35 3.40 -4.71
C VAL A 57 -10.28 2.69 -5.51
N LYS A 58 -9.99 3.23 -6.69
CA LYS A 58 -8.93 2.65 -7.51
C LYS A 58 -7.64 2.78 -6.72
N VAL A 59 -6.80 1.74 -6.75
CA VAL A 59 -5.50 1.74 -6.07
C VAL A 59 -4.71 3.01 -6.39
N LYS A 60 -4.86 3.53 -7.62
CA LYS A 60 -4.25 4.79 -8.06
C LYS A 60 -4.72 5.98 -7.24
N ASP A 61 -6.03 6.11 -7.07
CA ASP A 61 -6.63 7.27 -6.42
C ASP A 61 -6.27 7.29 -4.93
N HIS A 62 -6.12 6.12 -4.28
CA HIS A 62 -5.63 6.02 -2.90
C HIS A 62 -4.15 6.38 -2.79
N VAL A 63 -3.28 5.82 -3.64
CA VAL A 63 -1.85 6.18 -3.66
C VAL A 63 -1.66 7.68 -3.88
N GLU A 64 -2.39 8.27 -4.83
CA GLU A 64 -2.34 9.71 -5.08
C GLU A 64 -2.81 10.50 -3.86
N GLY A 65 -3.95 10.14 -3.26
CA GLY A 65 -4.51 10.86 -2.10
C GLY A 65 -3.61 10.85 -0.86
N GLU A 66 -3.03 9.70 -0.51
CA GLU A 66 -2.11 9.58 0.63
C GLU A 66 -0.83 10.39 0.39
N LEU A 67 -0.27 10.33 -0.83
CA LEU A 67 0.91 11.12 -1.15
C LEU A 67 0.58 12.63 -1.19
N TYR A 68 -0.59 13.04 -1.68
CA TYR A 68 -1.01 14.45 -1.63
C TYR A 68 -1.15 14.94 -0.19
N THR A 69 -1.68 14.11 0.71
CA THR A 69 -1.78 14.45 2.14
C THR A 69 -0.40 14.66 2.76
N LEU A 70 0.55 13.76 2.47
CA LEU A 70 1.95 13.94 2.87
C LEU A 70 2.50 15.27 2.34
N LEU A 71 2.21 15.62 1.08
CA LEU A 71 2.68 16.87 0.50
C LEU A 71 2.03 18.12 1.09
N ASP A 72 0.74 18.12 1.44
CA ASP A 72 0.12 19.27 2.10
C ASP A 72 0.83 19.59 3.43
N GLU A 73 1.28 18.56 4.15
CA GLU A 73 2.16 18.73 5.33
C GLU A 73 3.55 19.29 4.96
N TYR A 74 4.04 19.05 3.74
CA TYR A 74 5.28 19.65 3.21
C TYR A 74 5.09 21.05 2.62
N ASP A 75 3.92 21.38 2.07
CA ASP A 75 3.66 22.61 1.31
C ASP A 75 3.54 23.85 2.22
N GLU A 76 3.40 23.66 3.54
CA GLU A 76 3.69 24.71 4.53
C GLU A 76 5.14 25.24 4.44
N LEU A 77 6.02 24.60 3.67
CA LEU A 77 7.41 25.01 3.40
C LEU A 77 7.70 25.41 1.93
N GLY A 78 6.69 25.38 1.04
CA GLY A 78 6.74 25.92 -0.32
C GLY A 78 6.95 24.88 -1.44
N VAL A 79 5.93 24.65 -2.27
CA VAL A 79 6.01 23.82 -3.47
C VAL A 79 6.57 24.57 -4.69
N SER A 80 7.61 23.98 -5.30
CA SER A 80 8.11 24.35 -6.63
C SER A 80 7.77 23.28 -7.66
N ALA A 81 7.85 23.59 -8.97
CA ALA A 81 7.55 22.63 -10.06
C ALA A 81 8.37 21.33 -9.98
N ASP A 82 9.55 21.36 -9.35
CA ASP A 82 10.40 20.19 -9.12
C ASP A 82 9.77 19.20 -8.13
N ASN A 83 8.97 19.70 -7.18
CA ASN A 83 8.24 18.84 -6.22
C ASN A 83 7.13 18.06 -6.93
N TYR A 84 6.46 18.64 -7.92
CA TYR A 84 5.43 17.94 -8.70
C TYR A 84 6.03 16.79 -9.54
N HIS A 85 7.17 17.01 -10.19
CA HIS A 85 7.84 15.94 -10.94
C HIS A 85 8.33 14.82 -10.03
N THR A 86 8.95 15.17 -8.90
CA THR A 86 9.36 14.23 -7.85
C THR A 86 8.17 13.41 -7.36
N PHE A 87 7.04 14.07 -7.12
CA PHE A 87 5.82 13.45 -6.66
C PHE A 87 5.24 12.44 -7.65
N MET A 88 5.10 12.83 -8.92
CA MET A 88 4.64 11.92 -9.97
C MET A 88 5.56 10.71 -10.13
N HIS A 89 6.86 10.91 -9.91
CA HIS A 89 7.84 9.83 -9.92
C HIS A 89 7.59 8.85 -8.77
N VAL A 90 7.40 9.34 -7.54
CA VAL A 90 7.08 8.49 -6.38
C VAL A 90 5.74 7.78 -6.55
N ILE A 91 4.71 8.44 -7.09
CA ILE A 91 3.46 7.76 -7.44
C ILE A 91 3.78 6.55 -8.30
N ASN A 92 4.50 6.74 -9.42
CA ASN A 92 4.81 5.65 -10.35
C ASN A 92 5.61 4.51 -9.69
N ILE A 93 6.53 4.82 -8.78
CA ILE A 93 7.25 3.81 -7.98
C ILE A 93 6.24 3.04 -7.12
N THR A 94 5.38 3.73 -6.37
CA THR A 94 4.39 3.07 -5.50
C THR A 94 3.39 2.22 -6.28
N LEU A 95 2.88 2.70 -7.44
CA LEU A 95 1.94 1.91 -8.25
C LEU A 95 2.55 0.60 -8.76
N GLN A 96 3.86 0.58 -9.08
CA GLN A 96 4.55 -0.62 -9.53
C GLN A 96 4.57 -1.73 -8.47
N VAL A 97 4.56 -1.37 -7.18
CA VAL A 97 4.49 -2.31 -6.06
C VAL A 97 3.05 -2.60 -5.66
N ALA A 98 2.19 -1.58 -5.66
CA ALA A 98 0.80 -1.71 -5.23
C ALA A 98 0.00 -2.63 -6.14
N TRP A 99 0.21 -2.60 -7.46
CA TRP A 99 -0.61 -3.36 -8.41
C TRP A 99 -0.50 -4.87 -8.21
N PRO A 100 0.70 -5.46 -8.15
CA PRO A 100 0.83 -6.89 -7.91
C PRO A 100 0.35 -7.31 -6.51
N ILE A 101 0.47 -6.45 -5.51
CA ILE A 101 -0.09 -6.69 -4.17
C ILE A 101 -1.61 -6.74 -4.23
N THR A 102 -2.26 -5.74 -4.83
CA THR A 102 -3.72 -5.73 -5.02
C THR A 102 -4.20 -6.94 -5.80
N GLN A 103 -3.49 -7.32 -6.87
CA GLN A 103 -3.85 -8.52 -7.63
C GLN A 103 -3.79 -9.79 -6.77
N SER A 104 -2.83 -9.88 -5.85
CA SER A 104 -2.71 -11.01 -4.92
C SER A 104 -3.87 -11.04 -3.92
N VAL A 105 -4.25 -9.87 -3.40
CA VAL A 105 -5.42 -9.67 -2.52
C VAL A 105 -6.72 -10.05 -3.24
N ASP A 106 -6.94 -9.53 -4.45
CA ASP A 106 -8.10 -9.84 -5.29
C ASP A 106 -8.23 -11.35 -5.57
N ASN A 107 -7.10 -12.00 -5.85
CA ASN A 107 -7.08 -13.44 -6.10
C ASN A 107 -7.43 -14.23 -4.83
N LEU A 108 -7.00 -13.79 -3.65
CA LEU A 108 -7.41 -14.43 -2.40
C LEU A 108 -8.92 -14.31 -2.22
N GLN A 109 -9.49 -13.12 -2.38
CA GLN A 109 -10.94 -12.88 -2.23
C GLN A 109 -11.79 -13.68 -3.22
N ARG A 110 -11.28 -13.91 -4.45
CA ARG A 110 -11.96 -14.78 -5.43
C ARG A 110 -11.97 -16.25 -5.02
N ASN A 111 -10.92 -16.71 -4.32
CA ASN A 111 -10.78 -18.09 -3.89
C ASN A 111 -11.44 -18.37 -2.54
N ILE A 112 -11.46 -17.37 -1.65
CA ILE A 112 -12.07 -17.43 -0.33
C ILE A 112 -13.10 -16.29 -0.27
N PRO A 113 -14.34 -16.54 -0.70
CA PRO A 113 -15.39 -15.53 -0.62
C PRO A 113 -15.71 -15.23 0.84
N ASN A 114 -16.20 -14.00 1.08
CA ASN A 114 -16.56 -13.49 2.40
C ASN A 114 -15.36 -13.42 3.36
N ILE A 115 -14.26 -12.87 2.89
CA ILE A 115 -13.16 -12.41 3.76
C ILE A 115 -13.13 -10.90 3.80
N GLU A 116 -12.75 -10.37 4.94
CA GLU A 116 -12.51 -8.95 5.14
C GLU A 116 -11.10 -8.80 5.72
N PHE A 117 -10.25 -8.06 5.01
CA PHE A 117 -8.94 -7.70 5.53
C PHE A 117 -9.09 -6.53 6.50
N VAL A 118 -8.47 -6.62 7.67
CA VAL A 118 -8.62 -5.65 8.76
C VAL A 118 -7.34 -4.92 9.11
N ASP A 119 -6.19 -5.50 8.77
CA ASP A 119 -4.90 -4.93 9.10
C ASP A 119 -3.83 -5.37 8.10
N VAL A 120 -2.76 -4.58 8.03
CA VAL A 120 -1.59 -4.85 7.21
C VAL A 120 -0.31 -4.43 7.90
N ASN A 121 0.70 -5.30 7.86
CA ASN A 121 2.01 -5.05 8.43
C ASN A 121 3.14 -5.39 7.45
N ILE A 122 4.26 -4.67 7.56
CA ILE A 122 5.45 -4.88 6.74
C ILE A 122 6.57 -5.47 7.60
N VAL A 123 7.13 -6.62 7.17
CA VAL A 123 8.24 -7.30 7.86
C VAL A 123 9.49 -7.24 7.00
N GLY A 124 10.53 -6.55 7.51
CA GLY A 124 11.87 -6.52 6.91
C GLY A 124 11.90 -6.10 5.44
N ASP A 125 11.03 -5.16 5.06
CA ASP A 125 10.91 -4.53 3.73
C ASP A 125 10.69 -5.49 2.55
N THR A 126 10.34 -6.74 2.83
CA THR A 126 10.27 -7.79 1.81
C THR A 126 9.01 -8.63 1.94
N THR A 127 8.24 -8.44 3.00
CA THR A 127 7.06 -9.22 3.30
C THR A 127 5.92 -8.32 3.74
N VAL A 128 4.77 -8.48 3.09
CA VAL A 128 3.50 -7.88 3.49
C VAL A 128 2.68 -8.97 4.18
N VAL A 129 2.17 -8.67 5.37
CA VAL A 129 1.32 -9.57 6.14
C VAL A 129 -0.03 -8.89 6.32
N TYR A 130 -1.05 -9.45 5.69
CA TYR A 130 -2.42 -9.03 5.91
C TYR A 130 -3.08 -9.91 6.96
N THR A 131 -3.83 -9.27 7.87
CA THR A 131 -4.77 -9.96 8.76
C THR A 131 -6.17 -9.88 8.15
N TYR A 132 -6.87 -11.01 8.11
CA TYR A 132 -8.25 -11.08 7.64
C TYR A 132 -9.10 -12.02 8.48
N HIS A 133 -10.40 -11.81 8.47
CA HIS A 133 -11.37 -12.71 9.06
C HIS A 133 -12.45 -13.13 8.05
N MET A 134 -13.17 -14.20 8.37
CA MET A 134 -14.36 -14.58 7.61
C MET A 134 -15.53 -13.69 8.04
N VAL A 135 -16.22 -13.08 7.08
CA VAL A 135 -17.51 -12.40 7.29
C VAL A 135 -18.65 -13.35 6.90
N GLY A 136 -19.74 -13.33 7.67
CA GLY A 136 -20.88 -14.25 7.54
C GLY A 136 -22.17 -13.53 7.20
#